data_AF-A0A774SB53-F1
#
_entry.id   AF-A0A774SB53-F1
#
_cell.length_a   1.000
_cell.length_b   1.000
_cell.length_c   1.000
_cell.angle_alpha   90.00
_cell.angle_beta   90.00
_cell.angle_gamma   90.00
#
_symmetry.space_group_name_H-M   'P 1'
#
loop_
_entity.id
_entity.type
_entity.pdbx_description
1 polymer ?
#
loop_
_entity_poly.entity_id
_entity_poly.type
_entity_poly.pdbx_seq_one_letter_code
_entity_poly.pdbx_strand_id
1 'polypeptide(L)'
;DTFTYYLSIACNHCDEPVCVSGCPTGAMHKRKEDGLVVVDDSVCVGCRYCEMRCPYGAPQFDTQANVMRKCDGCLDRLENNLRPICVDSCPQRALDFGPVDELRAKYGTENQIAPLPSASFTHPNLIIKPHPKARPTGDTEGAIMNIREVRHA
;
A
#
# COMPACT_ATOMS: atom_id res chain seq x y z
N ASP A 1 17.34 2.85 -24.74
CA ASP A 1 16.09 3.52 -24.31
C ASP A 1 16.00 3.61 -22.80
N THR A 2 15.49 4.73 -22.29
CA THR A 2 15.28 4.97 -20.87
C THR A 2 13.80 5.28 -20.65
N PHE A 3 13.18 4.66 -19.64
CA PHE A 3 11.84 4.98 -19.21
C PHE A 3 11.84 5.33 -17.73
N THR A 4 10.92 6.20 -17.34
CA THR A 4 10.66 6.57 -15.95
C THR A 4 9.17 6.89 -15.83
N TYR A 5 8.60 6.55 -14.68
CA TYR A 5 7.24 6.91 -14.31
C TYR A 5 7.14 6.94 -12.80
N TYR A 6 6.31 7.84 -12.30
CA TYR A 6 6.05 7.99 -10.87
C TYR A 6 4.85 7.14 -10.49
N LEU A 7 4.95 6.49 -9.34
CA LEU A 7 3.85 5.77 -8.73
C LEU A 7 3.78 6.20 -7.27
N SER A 8 2.63 6.74 -6.86
CA SER A 8 2.33 6.96 -5.46
C SER A 8 1.76 5.67 -4.89
N ILE A 9 2.39 5.11 -3.87
CA ILE A 9 1.95 3.88 -3.22
C ILE A 9 1.84 4.06 -1.71
N ALA A 10 0.83 3.42 -1.12
CA ALA A 10 0.62 3.32 0.32
C ALA A 10 0.23 1.86 0.66
N CYS A 11 -0.31 1.62 1.86
CA CYS A 11 -0.91 0.32 2.15
C CYS A 11 -2.13 0.09 1.25
N ASN A 12 -2.21 -1.08 0.60
CA ASN A 12 -3.29 -1.40 -0.33
C ASN A 12 -4.53 -1.99 0.36
N HIS A 13 -4.58 -2.04 1.69
CA HIS A 13 -5.68 -2.60 2.51
C HIS A 13 -6.34 -3.85 1.89
N CYS A 14 -5.49 -4.83 1.54
CA CYS A 14 -5.81 -5.90 0.61
C CYS A 14 -6.99 -6.79 1.05
N ASP A 15 -7.57 -7.53 0.10
CA ASP A 15 -8.61 -8.53 0.38
C ASP A 15 -8.08 -9.75 1.11
N GLU A 16 -6.86 -10.17 0.77
CA GLU A 16 -6.13 -11.25 1.42
C GLU A 16 -4.84 -10.70 2.04
N PRO A 17 -4.94 -9.98 3.18
CA PRO A 17 -3.79 -9.32 3.77
C PRO A 17 -2.86 -10.32 4.45
N VAL A 18 -1.78 -10.69 3.75
CA VAL A 18 -0.73 -11.59 4.26
C VAL A 18 -0.03 -11.07 5.53
N CYS A 19 -0.09 -9.76 5.78
CA CYS A 19 0.41 -9.15 7.01
C CYS A 19 -0.48 -9.46 8.23
N VAL A 20 -1.79 -9.67 8.03
CA VAL A 20 -2.74 -10.10 9.07
C VAL A 20 -2.54 -11.58 9.34
N SER A 21 -2.53 -12.43 8.31
CA SER A 21 -2.33 -13.87 8.49
C SER A 21 -0.98 -14.24 9.11
N GLY A 22 0.02 -13.37 8.97
CA GLY A 22 1.34 -13.53 9.57
C GLY A 22 1.48 -12.99 10.99
N CYS A 23 0.48 -12.28 11.54
CA CYS A 23 0.60 -11.65 12.85
C CYS A 23 0.27 -12.65 13.97
N PRO A 24 1.24 -13.00 14.84
CA PRO A 24 1.02 -14.01 15.87
C PRO A 24 0.15 -13.53 17.03
N THR A 25 0.05 -12.21 17.24
CA THR A 25 -0.69 -11.63 18.38
C THR A 25 -2.10 -11.18 18.02
N GLY A 26 -2.44 -11.12 16.73
CA GLY A 26 -3.69 -10.53 16.25
C GLY A 26 -3.67 -8.99 16.18
N ALA A 27 -2.54 -8.33 16.44
CA ALA A 27 -2.41 -6.87 16.34
C ALA A 27 -2.78 -6.34 14.94
N MET A 28 -2.27 -6.98 13.88
CA MET A 28 -2.71 -6.71 12.52
C MET A 28 -4.08 -7.36 12.29
N HIS A 29 -5.08 -6.57 11.93
CA HIS A 29 -6.41 -7.07 11.65
C HIS A 29 -7.09 -6.28 10.52
N LYS A 30 -8.06 -6.90 9.86
CA LYS A 30 -8.93 -6.24 8.87
C LYS A 30 -10.27 -5.92 9.51
N ARG A 31 -10.64 -4.64 9.50
CA ARG A 31 -11.94 -4.14 9.94
C ARG A 31 -13.05 -4.63 9.01
N LYS A 32 -14.21 -4.99 9.57
CA LYS A 32 -15.34 -5.56 8.82
C LYS A 32 -16.21 -4.47 8.20
N GLU A 33 -16.24 -3.32 8.83
CA GLU A 33 -17.05 -2.16 8.50
C GLU A 33 -16.61 -1.45 7.22
N ASP A 34 -15.30 -1.32 7.01
CA ASP A 34 -14.70 -0.53 5.93
C ASP A 34 -13.61 -1.29 5.14
N GLY A 35 -13.23 -2.49 5.59
CA GLY A 35 -12.19 -3.29 4.97
C GLY A 35 -10.77 -2.78 5.25
N LEU A 36 -10.58 -1.76 6.09
CA LEU A 36 -9.25 -1.25 6.40
C LEU A 36 -8.48 -2.27 7.24
N VAL A 37 -7.33 -2.68 6.70
CA VAL A 37 -6.30 -3.36 7.50
C VAL A 37 -5.65 -2.33 8.41
N VAL A 38 -5.52 -2.59 9.71
CA VAL A 38 -5.00 -1.67 10.74
C VAL A 38 -4.14 -2.41 11.77
N VAL A 39 -3.48 -1.67 12.67
CA VAL A 39 -2.66 -2.22 13.76
C VAL A 39 -3.25 -1.79 15.09
N ASP A 40 -3.47 -2.75 15.99
CA ASP A 40 -3.70 -2.47 17.40
C ASP A 40 -2.36 -2.42 18.14
N ASP A 41 -1.95 -1.19 18.49
CA ASP A 41 -0.70 -0.94 19.21
C ASP A 41 -0.68 -1.57 20.60
N SER A 42 -1.84 -1.77 21.25
CA SER A 42 -1.91 -2.29 22.63
C SER A 42 -1.49 -3.75 22.76
N VAL A 43 -1.58 -4.51 21.66
CA VAL A 43 -1.20 -5.94 21.58
C VAL A 43 -0.04 -6.19 20.62
N CYS A 44 0.48 -5.14 19.99
CA CYS A 44 1.62 -5.25 19.09
C CYS A 44 2.90 -5.47 19.89
N VAL A 45 3.65 -6.53 19.55
CA VAL A 45 4.93 -6.87 20.21
C VAL A 45 6.16 -6.54 19.33
N GLY A 46 5.96 -5.81 18.23
CA GLY A 46 7.07 -5.39 17.37
C GLY A 46 7.85 -6.54 16.71
N CYS A 47 7.24 -7.71 16.51
CA CYS A 47 7.93 -8.90 15.97
C CYS A 47 8.34 -8.82 14.48
N ARG A 48 7.92 -7.78 13.76
CA ARG A 48 8.27 -7.52 12.34
C ARG A 48 7.85 -8.59 11.31
N TYR A 49 7.07 -9.59 11.69
CA TYR A 49 6.56 -10.58 10.72
C TYR A 49 5.69 -9.96 9.62
N CYS A 50 4.90 -8.94 9.95
CA CYS A 50 4.06 -8.24 8.97
C CYS A 50 4.88 -7.43 7.96
N GLU A 51 6.01 -6.85 8.36
CA GLU A 51 6.98 -6.19 7.47
C GLU A 51 7.58 -7.20 6.49
N MET A 52 8.10 -8.32 6.99
CA MET A 52 8.71 -9.36 6.13
C MET A 52 7.73 -9.99 5.14
N ARG A 53 6.43 -10.04 5.48
CA ARG A 53 5.40 -10.69 4.64
C ARG A 53 4.76 -9.76 3.62
N CYS A 54 4.76 -8.44 3.85
CA CYS A 54 4.07 -7.53 2.94
C CYS A 54 4.88 -7.34 1.66
N PRO A 55 4.39 -7.76 0.48
CA PRO A 55 5.16 -7.66 -0.76
C PRO A 55 5.25 -6.22 -1.29
N TYR A 56 4.54 -5.28 -0.65
CA TYR A 56 4.57 -3.84 -0.95
C TYR A 56 5.41 -3.04 0.05
N GLY A 57 5.97 -3.68 1.09
CA GLY A 57 6.75 -2.99 2.13
C GLY A 57 5.96 -1.98 2.97
N ALA A 58 4.63 -2.12 3.09
CA ALA A 58 3.80 -1.11 3.75
C ALA A 58 3.96 -1.04 5.30
N PRO A 59 4.07 -2.16 6.05
CA PRO A 59 4.38 -2.14 7.47
C PRO A 59 5.84 -1.79 7.75
N GLN A 60 6.06 -0.87 8.67
CA GLN A 60 7.36 -0.38 9.09
C GLN A 60 7.47 -0.45 10.62
N PHE A 61 8.66 -0.72 11.15
CA PHE A 61 8.89 -0.79 12.59
C PHE A 61 9.14 0.61 13.17
N ASP A 62 8.36 0.99 14.18
CA ASP A 62 8.59 2.19 14.97
C ASP A 62 9.55 1.86 16.11
N THR A 63 10.79 2.33 16.00
CA THR A 63 11.85 2.05 16.99
C THR A 63 11.66 2.77 18.31
N GLN A 64 10.87 3.86 18.35
CA GLN A 64 10.60 4.60 19.58
C GLN A 64 9.48 3.92 20.37
N ALA A 65 8.40 3.55 19.69
CA ALA A 65 7.25 2.89 20.31
C ALA A 65 7.41 1.37 20.45
N ASN A 66 8.40 0.76 19.78
CA ASN A 66 8.61 -0.70 19.69
C ASN A 66 7.40 -1.48 19.14
N VAL A 67 6.64 -0.86 18.24
CA VAL A 67 5.47 -1.45 17.57
C VAL A 67 5.56 -1.30 16.06
N MET A 68 4.69 -2.01 15.34
CA MET A 68 4.60 -1.89 13.88
C MET A 68 3.62 -0.78 13.52
N ARG A 69 3.98 0.06 12.55
CA ARG A 69 3.12 1.13 12.02
C ARG A 69 2.96 1.00 10.51
N LYS A 70 1.88 1.56 9.97
CA LYS A 70 1.59 1.65 8.53
C LYS A 70 0.45 2.63 8.31
N CYS A 71 0.17 2.95 7.04
CA CYS A 71 -1.07 3.63 6.65
C CYS A 71 -2.28 2.91 7.25
N ASP A 72 -3.14 3.69 7.89
CA ASP A 72 -4.41 3.29 8.50
C ASP A 72 -5.61 3.71 7.64
N GLY A 73 -5.39 4.38 6.50
CA GLY A 73 -6.44 4.97 5.69
C GLY A 73 -6.92 6.33 6.19
N CYS A 74 -6.17 6.96 7.11
CA CYS A 74 -6.59 8.16 7.86
C CYS A 74 -7.91 7.93 8.59
N LEU A 75 -7.97 6.92 9.46
CA LEU A 75 -9.19 6.54 10.18
C LEU A 75 -9.83 7.72 10.90
N ASP A 76 -9.00 8.49 11.61
CA ASP A 76 -9.38 9.70 12.33
C ASP A 76 -10.12 10.72 11.43
N ARG A 77 -9.68 10.86 10.18
CA ARG A 77 -10.31 11.74 9.19
C ARG A 77 -11.61 11.15 8.67
N LEU A 78 -11.63 9.85 8.35
CA LEU A 78 -12.81 9.17 7.84
C LEU A 78 -13.97 9.22 8.85
N GLU A 79 -13.69 9.05 10.14
CA GLU A 79 -14.68 9.18 11.23
C GLU A 79 -15.32 10.58 11.30
N ASN A 80 -14.61 11.60 10.81
CA ASN A 80 -15.10 12.97 10.71
C ASN A 80 -15.65 13.33 9.31
N ASN A 81 -15.92 12.34 8.47
CA ASN A 81 -16.35 12.50 7.07
C ASN A 81 -15.37 13.33 6.22
N LEU A 82 -14.09 13.29 6.56
CA LEU A 82 -13.01 13.91 5.80
C LEU A 82 -12.31 12.85 4.95
N ARG A 83 -11.79 13.25 3.79
CA ARG A 83 -10.98 12.35 2.94
C ARG A 83 -9.57 12.17 3.54
N PRO A 84 -8.86 11.08 3.19
CA PRO A 84 -7.47 10.91 3.62
C PRO A 84 -6.58 12.09 3.23
N ILE A 85 -5.60 12.40 4.08
CA ILE A 85 -4.81 13.62 3.90
C ILE A 85 -3.98 13.61 2.62
N CYS A 86 -3.45 12.45 2.21
CA CYS A 86 -2.70 12.32 0.95
C CYS A 86 -3.56 12.68 -0.27
N VAL A 87 -4.85 12.38 -0.18
CA VAL A 87 -5.82 12.61 -1.24
C VAL A 87 -6.25 14.08 -1.28
N ASP A 88 -6.55 14.68 -0.12
CA ASP A 88 -6.92 16.10 -0.03
C ASP A 88 -5.76 17.03 -0.38
N SER A 89 -4.54 16.67 0.02
CA SER A 89 -3.34 17.48 -0.22
C SER A 89 -2.77 17.33 -1.63
N CYS A 90 -3.22 16.34 -2.43
CA CYS A 90 -2.65 16.07 -3.74
C CYS A 90 -2.90 17.26 -4.70
N PRO A 91 -1.86 18.03 -5.08
CA PRO A 91 -2.03 19.22 -5.92
C PRO A 91 -2.45 18.85 -7.35
N GLN A 92 -2.05 17.65 -7.80
CA GLN A 92 -2.36 17.13 -9.13
C GLN A 92 -3.72 16.41 -9.19
N ARG A 93 -4.41 16.26 -8.04
CA ARG A 93 -5.67 15.49 -7.95
C ARG A 93 -5.55 14.09 -8.55
N ALA A 94 -4.36 13.49 -8.42
CA ALA A 94 -4.02 12.19 -8.98
C ALA A 94 -4.49 11.02 -8.09
N LEU A 95 -4.87 11.30 -6.84
CA LEU A 95 -5.26 10.31 -5.84
C LEU A 95 -6.77 10.40 -5.57
N ASP A 96 -7.39 9.23 -5.42
CA ASP A 96 -8.77 9.08 -4.98
C ASP A 96 -8.85 7.98 -3.93
N PHE A 97 -9.92 7.99 -3.13
CA PHE A 97 -10.11 7.03 -2.05
C PHE A 97 -11.60 6.79 -1.80
N GLY A 98 -11.98 5.54 -1.56
CA GLY A 98 -13.34 5.12 -1.35
C GLY A 98 -13.52 3.61 -1.55
N PRO A 99 -14.76 3.12 -1.60
CA PRO A 99 -15.07 1.72 -1.86
C PRO A 99 -14.45 1.25 -3.18
N VAL A 100 -13.73 0.13 -3.13
CA VAL A 100 -12.90 -0.32 -4.26
C VAL A 100 -13.72 -0.60 -5.52
N ASP A 101 -14.95 -1.09 -5.39
CA ASP A 101 -15.80 -1.42 -6.54
C ASP A 101 -16.27 -0.16 -7.28
N GLU A 102 -16.54 0.93 -6.56
CA GLU A 102 -16.85 2.23 -7.16
C GLU A 102 -15.63 2.79 -7.91
N LEU A 103 -14.44 2.67 -7.32
CA LEU A 103 -13.19 3.10 -7.94
C LEU A 103 -12.86 2.27 -9.19
N ARG A 104 -13.10 0.95 -9.15
CA ARG A 104 -12.93 0.06 -10.30
C ARG A 104 -13.88 0.42 -11.44
N ALA A 105 -15.14 0.70 -11.13
CA ALA A 105 -16.11 1.15 -12.13
C ALA A 105 -15.70 2.48 -12.78
N LYS A 106 -15.11 3.39 -12.00
CA LYS A 106 -14.72 4.73 -12.47
C LYS A 106 -13.41 4.76 -13.25
N TYR A 107 -12.40 4.00 -12.81
CA TYR A 107 -11.02 4.12 -13.30
C TYR A 107 -10.48 2.85 -13.98
N GLY A 108 -11.22 1.74 -13.93
CA GLY A 108 -10.77 0.44 -14.41
C GLY A 108 -10.14 -0.41 -13.31
N THR A 109 -9.60 -1.57 -13.69
CA THR A 109 -9.19 -2.63 -12.75
C THR A 109 -7.68 -2.88 -12.69
N GLU A 110 -6.88 -2.11 -13.43
CA GLU A 110 -5.43 -2.28 -13.43
C GLU A 110 -4.88 -1.96 -12.04
N ASN A 111 -4.12 -2.90 -11.47
CA ASN A 111 -3.61 -2.82 -10.10
C ASN A 111 -2.20 -3.41 -9.95
N GLN A 112 -1.53 -3.68 -11.07
CA GLN A 112 -0.20 -4.29 -11.11
C GLN A 112 0.63 -3.72 -12.27
N ILE A 113 1.67 -2.97 -11.94
CA ILE A 113 2.69 -2.49 -12.88
C ILE A 113 4.06 -2.67 -12.23
N ALA A 114 5.14 -2.82 -13.00
CA ALA A 114 6.48 -2.87 -12.41
C ALA A 114 6.77 -1.57 -11.63
N PRO A 115 7.42 -1.64 -10.44
CA PRO A 115 8.01 -2.83 -9.83
C PRO A 115 7.08 -3.57 -8.85
N LEU A 116 5.77 -3.28 -8.85
CA LEU A 116 4.84 -3.91 -7.92
C LEU A 116 4.72 -5.42 -8.15
N PRO A 117 4.51 -6.20 -7.08
CA PRO A 117 4.27 -7.64 -7.16
C PRO A 117 2.96 -7.94 -7.90
N SER A 118 2.78 -9.22 -8.26
CA SER A 118 1.50 -9.68 -8.85
C SER A 118 0.35 -9.43 -7.88
N ALA A 119 -0.76 -8.92 -8.40
CA ALA A 119 -1.98 -8.69 -7.60
C ALA A 119 -2.52 -9.99 -7.00
N SER A 120 -2.24 -11.15 -7.61
CA SER A 120 -2.69 -12.47 -7.14
C SER A 120 -2.17 -12.87 -5.76
N PHE A 121 -1.13 -12.22 -5.24
CA PHE A 121 -0.57 -12.57 -3.93
C PHE A 121 -1.44 -12.12 -2.75
N THR A 122 -2.17 -11.03 -2.93
CA THR A 122 -2.89 -10.38 -1.82
C THR A 122 -4.27 -9.85 -2.21
N HIS A 123 -4.59 -9.81 -3.50
CA HIS A 123 -5.77 -9.13 -4.04
C HIS A 123 -5.84 -7.67 -3.53
N PRO A 124 -4.91 -6.79 -3.95
CA PRO A 124 -4.79 -5.43 -3.43
C PRO A 124 -6.00 -4.56 -3.81
N ASN A 125 -6.43 -3.71 -2.88
CA ASN A 125 -7.41 -2.66 -3.13
C ASN A 125 -6.68 -1.40 -3.62
N LEU A 126 -6.09 -1.52 -4.80
CA LEU A 126 -5.35 -0.49 -5.50
C LEU A 126 -5.87 -0.41 -6.94
N ILE A 127 -6.00 0.81 -7.47
CA ILE A 127 -6.26 1.03 -8.88
C ILE A 127 -5.20 1.99 -9.40
N ILE A 128 -4.61 1.65 -10.52
CA ILE A 128 -3.54 2.41 -11.16
C ILE A 128 -3.99 2.75 -12.56
N LYS A 129 -3.96 4.05 -12.90
CA LYS A 129 -3.97 4.47 -14.29
C LYS A 129 -2.52 4.43 -14.78
N PRO A 130 -2.09 3.42 -15.55
CA PRO A 130 -0.69 3.27 -15.91
C PRO A 130 -0.22 4.45 -16.76
N HIS A 131 1.00 4.92 -16.49
CA HIS A 131 1.69 5.81 -17.42
C HIS A 131 1.86 5.10 -18.77
N PRO A 132 1.86 5.79 -19.93
CA PRO A 132 2.04 5.13 -21.24
C PRO A 132 3.34 4.33 -21.39
N LYS A 133 4.35 4.62 -20.55
CA LYS A 133 5.63 3.88 -20.47
C LYS A 133 5.71 2.93 -19.28
N ALA A 134 4.61 2.70 -18.55
CA ALA A 134 4.57 1.74 -17.45
C ALA A 134 4.87 0.35 -17.99
N ARG A 135 5.68 -0.41 -17.26
CA ARG A 135 6.00 -1.78 -17.63
C ARG A 135 5.10 -2.76 -16.88
N PRO A 136 4.80 -3.93 -17.46
CA PRO A 136 4.03 -4.95 -16.76
C PRO A 136 4.80 -5.46 -15.54
N THR A 137 4.09 -5.89 -14.50
CA THR A 137 4.71 -6.57 -13.35
C THR A 137 5.59 -7.74 -13.81
N GLY A 138 6.79 -7.85 -13.22
CA GLY A 138 7.78 -8.87 -13.59
C GLY A 138 8.69 -8.47 -14.75
N ASP A 139 8.57 -7.26 -15.29
CA ASP A 139 9.51 -6.72 -16.28
C ASP A 139 10.95 -6.72 -15.74
N THR A 140 11.87 -7.27 -16.55
CA THR A 140 13.31 -7.37 -16.25
C THR A 140 14.16 -6.56 -17.24
N GLU A 141 13.53 -5.81 -18.15
CA GLU A 141 14.23 -4.98 -19.13
C GLU A 141 14.84 -3.72 -18.48
N GLY A 142 14.26 -3.28 -17.35
CA GLY A 142 14.79 -2.17 -16.55
C GLY A 142 15.89 -2.59 -15.58
N ALA A 143 16.92 -1.75 -15.44
CA ALA A 143 17.93 -1.88 -14.39
C ALA A 143 18.12 -0.54 -13.67
N ILE A 144 18.41 -0.58 -12.36
CA ILE A 144 18.81 0.62 -11.61
C ILE A 144 20.20 1.03 -12.10
N MET A 145 20.27 2.10 -12.89
CA MET A 145 21.53 2.58 -13.45
C MET A 145 22.40 3.31 -12.41
N ASN A 146 21.79 3.89 -11.37
CA ASN A 146 22.51 4.54 -10.28
C ASN A 146 22.09 3.99 -8.91
N ILE A 147 22.69 2.88 -8.50
CA ILE A 147 22.36 2.23 -7.22
C ILE A 147 22.65 3.12 -5.99
N ARG A 148 23.56 4.10 -6.11
CA ARG A 148 23.88 5.02 -5.01
C ARG A 148 22.73 5.96 -4.68
N GLU A 149 21.88 6.28 -5.66
CA GLU A 149 20.67 7.08 -5.45
C GLU A 149 19.53 6.29 -4.80
N VAL A 150 19.56 4.96 -4.85
CA VAL A 150 18.45 4.09 -4.39
C VAL A 150 18.79 3.34 -3.09
N ARG A 151 20.07 3.13 -2.77
CA ARG A 151 20.50 2.35 -1.57
C ARG A 151 20.24 3.03 -0.22
N HIS A 152 19.94 4.32 -0.21
CA HIS A 152 19.73 5.11 1.00
C HIS A 152 18.39 5.88 0.99
N ALA A 153 17.52 5.55 0.03
CA ALA A 153 16.16 6.07 -0.04
C ALA A 153 15.20 5.25 0.83
#